data_AF-A0A5B7CA80-F1
#
_entry.id   AF-A0A5B7CA80-F1
#
_cell.length_a   1.000
_cell.length_b   1.000
_cell.length_c   1.000
_cell.angle_alpha   90.00
_cell.angle_beta   90.00
_cell.angle_gamma   90.00
#
_symmetry.space_group_name_H-M   'P 1'
#
loop_
_entity.id
_entity.type
_entity.pdbx_description
1 polymer ?
#
loop_
_entity_poly.entity_id
_entity_poly.type
_entity_poly.pdbx_seq_one_letter_code
_entity_poly.pdbx_strand_id
1 'polypeptide(L)'
;MEEFGFSHISLLLTLGSPHLPPAKGLPGVIDQTRGLLNYVEKHCTKAVYTPQLRYVCIAGRYIQGARFLGNSDANSNSTVPIDVDQPVSEVDIVNDMTMSTSIATTLRTRFIGQGYKQVCGQADVWGDGVVPEVSAHLEGALNISLDGVYHSPVGSDDTLRPWYGSPAVVEQWIHHLLN
;
A
#
# COMPACT_ATOMS: atom_id res chain seq x y z
N MET A 1 -19.08 -16.45 -2.81
CA MET A 1 -20.46 -16.49 -3.35
C MET A 1 -20.79 -17.83 -4.02
N GLU A 2 -19.79 -18.61 -4.43
CA GLU A 2 -19.97 -19.95 -4.98
C GLU A 2 -20.82 -20.89 -4.09
N GLU A 3 -20.67 -20.79 -2.76
CA GLU A 3 -21.43 -21.60 -1.79
C GLU A 3 -22.89 -21.13 -1.59
N PHE A 4 -23.18 -19.83 -1.72
CA PHE A 4 -24.49 -19.25 -1.39
C PHE A 4 -25.30 -18.81 -2.62
N GLY A 5 -24.73 -18.92 -3.82
CA GLY A 5 -25.27 -18.34 -5.04
C GLY A 5 -25.23 -16.81 -5.07
N PHE A 6 -25.87 -16.22 -6.08
CA PHE A 6 -25.89 -14.78 -6.33
C PHE A 6 -27.32 -14.17 -6.27
N SER A 7 -28.33 -14.93 -5.87
CA SER A 7 -29.74 -14.50 -5.91
C SER A 7 -30.06 -13.27 -5.06
N HIS A 8 -29.24 -12.97 -4.05
CA HIS A 8 -29.39 -11.84 -3.14
C HIS A 8 -28.14 -10.95 -3.06
N ILE A 9 -27.14 -11.19 -3.92
CA ILE A 9 -25.87 -10.46 -3.91
C ILE A 9 -25.61 -9.99 -5.33
N SER A 10 -25.61 -8.68 -5.54
CA SER A 10 -25.30 -8.05 -6.83
C SER A 10 -23.95 -7.35 -6.84
N LEU A 11 -23.31 -7.16 -5.68
CA LEU A 11 -22.08 -6.39 -5.53
C LEU A 11 -21.20 -6.91 -4.38
N LEU A 12 -19.91 -7.04 -4.64
CA LEU A 12 -18.84 -6.99 -3.65
C LEU A 12 -18.01 -5.73 -3.90
N LEU A 13 -17.96 -4.83 -2.92
CA LEU A 13 -17.10 -3.65 -2.95
C LEU A 13 -16.07 -3.76 -1.83
N THR A 14 -14.79 -3.63 -2.16
CA THR A 14 -13.69 -3.70 -1.19
C THR A 14 -12.88 -2.41 -1.17
N LEU A 15 -12.50 -1.98 0.03
CA LEU A 15 -11.64 -0.82 0.27
C LEU A 15 -10.34 -1.32 0.89
N GLY A 16 -9.23 -1.25 0.16
CA GLY A 16 -7.89 -1.64 0.65
C GLY A 16 -7.80 -3.09 1.15
N SER A 17 -8.56 -4.03 0.59
CA SER A 17 -8.54 -5.44 1.00
C SER A 17 -7.56 -6.25 0.15
N PRO A 18 -6.63 -7.04 0.73
CA PRO A 18 -5.71 -7.85 -0.07
C PRO A 18 -6.42 -9.11 -0.60
N HIS A 19 -6.32 -9.36 -1.91
CA HIS A 19 -6.98 -10.48 -2.58
C HIS A 19 -6.06 -11.63 -2.96
N LEU A 20 -4.75 -11.36 -3.09
CA LEU A 20 -3.77 -12.34 -3.56
C LEU A 20 -2.75 -12.68 -2.47
N PRO A 21 -2.38 -13.97 -2.31
CA PRO A 21 -1.30 -14.36 -1.44
C PRO A 21 0.05 -13.89 -1.99
N PRO A 22 1.06 -13.67 -1.13
CA PRO A 22 2.44 -13.53 -1.60
C PRO A 22 2.93 -14.85 -2.23
N ALA A 23 3.86 -14.76 -3.18
CA ALA A 23 4.46 -15.95 -3.77
C ALA A 23 5.14 -16.82 -2.69
N LYS A 24 5.01 -18.14 -2.81
CA LYS A 24 5.58 -19.09 -1.84
C LYS A 24 7.11 -19.12 -1.92
N GLY A 25 7.75 -19.28 -0.77
CA GLY A 25 9.20 -19.45 -0.67
C GLY A 25 10.02 -18.15 -0.80
N LEU A 26 9.38 -16.98 -0.80
CA LEU A 26 10.09 -15.71 -0.83
C LEU A 26 10.91 -15.49 0.47
N PRO A 27 12.21 -15.13 0.38
CA PRO A 27 13.05 -14.92 1.55
C PRO A 27 12.52 -13.83 2.49
N GLY A 28 12.34 -14.21 3.76
CA GLY A 28 11.86 -13.30 4.81
C GLY A 28 10.41 -12.88 4.67
N VAL A 29 9.60 -13.59 3.87
CA VAL A 29 8.15 -13.38 3.75
C VAL A 29 7.43 -14.50 4.49
N ILE A 30 6.55 -14.10 5.40
CA ILE A 30 5.65 -14.98 6.13
C ILE A 30 4.24 -14.60 5.72
N ASP A 31 3.51 -15.56 5.13
CA ASP A 31 2.09 -15.39 4.80
C ASP A 31 1.27 -15.15 6.07
N GLN A 32 0.90 -13.89 6.30
CA GLN A 32 0.14 -13.45 7.48
C GLN A 32 -1.27 -14.03 7.51
N THR A 33 -1.80 -14.43 6.35
CA THR A 33 -3.13 -15.06 6.24
C THR A 33 -3.07 -16.56 6.50
N ARG A 34 -1.86 -17.10 6.75
CA ARG A 34 -1.59 -18.52 7.03
C ARG A 34 -2.19 -19.44 5.97
N GLY A 35 -2.14 -19.02 4.71
CA GLY A 35 -2.64 -19.78 3.56
C GLY A 35 -4.10 -19.51 3.20
N LEU A 36 -4.82 -18.61 3.89
CA LEU A 36 -6.22 -18.31 3.57
C LEU A 36 -6.37 -17.75 2.16
N LEU A 37 -5.56 -16.77 1.76
CA LEU A 37 -5.64 -16.22 0.39
C LEU A 37 -5.22 -17.24 -0.67
N ASN A 38 -4.25 -18.11 -0.34
CA ASN A 38 -3.89 -19.25 -1.19
C ASN A 38 -5.07 -20.22 -1.38
N TYR A 39 -5.84 -20.47 -0.33
CA TYR A 39 -7.03 -21.31 -0.40
C TYR A 39 -8.09 -20.66 -1.29
N VAL A 40 -8.41 -19.39 -1.04
CA VAL A 40 -9.40 -18.63 -1.82
C VAL A 40 -9.03 -18.60 -3.30
N GLU A 41 -7.78 -18.28 -3.64
CA GLU A 41 -7.35 -18.21 -5.04
C GLU A 41 -7.45 -19.56 -5.77
N LYS A 42 -7.23 -20.67 -5.06
CA LYS A 42 -7.30 -22.02 -5.64
C LYS A 42 -8.71 -22.56 -5.75
N HIS A 43 -9.58 -22.21 -4.79
CA HIS A 43 -10.86 -22.88 -4.60
C HIS A 43 -12.07 -22.03 -4.92
N CYS A 44 -11.93 -20.71 -5.06
CA CYS A 44 -13.04 -19.83 -5.40
C CYS A 44 -12.99 -19.40 -6.86
N THR A 45 -14.16 -19.24 -7.47
CA THR A 45 -14.31 -18.60 -8.78
C THR A 45 -13.67 -17.21 -8.81
N LYS A 46 -13.08 -16.87 -9.96
CA LYS A 46 -12.50 -15.54 -10.23
C LYS A 46 -13.57 -14.44 -10.13
N ALA A 47 -13.12 -13.22 -9.85
CA ALA A 47 -14.01 -12.07 -9.80
C ALA A 47 -14.62 -11.79 -11.18
N VAL A 48 -15.80 -11.16 -11.16
CA VAL A 48 -16.54 -10.80 -12.37
C VAL A 48 -17.12 -9.39 -12.24
N TYR A 49 -17.29 -8.73 -13.37
CA TYR A 49 -17.99 -7.45 -13.45
C TYR A 49 -19.06 -7.53 -14.54
N THR A 50 -20.22 -8.06 -14.17
CA THR A 50 -21.38 -8.27 -15.07
C THR A 50 -22.62 -7.55 -14.52
N PRO A 51 -23.70 -7.40 -15.31
CA PRO A 51 -24.94 -6.80 -14.82
C PRO A 51 -25.57 -7.54 -13.63
N GLN A 52 -25.35 -8.86 -13.52
CA GLN A 52 -25.91 -9.68 -12.44
C GLN A 52 -25.04 -9.64 -11.17
N LEU A 53 -23.73 -9.49 -11.34
CA LEU A 53 -22.79 -9.49 -10.23
C LEU A 53 -21.55 -8.65 -10.53
N ARG A 54 -21.26 -7.70 -9.63
CA ARG A 54 -20.14 -6.78 -9.76
C ARG A 54 -19.15 -6.97 -8.64
N TYR A 55 -17.87 -6.96 -8.99
CA TYR A 55 -16.76 -6.82 -8.07
C TYR A 55 -16.12 -5.46 -8.31
N VAL A 56 -16.08 -4.62 -7.27
CA VAL A 56 -15.42 -3.31 -7.30
C VAL A 56 -14.33 -3.33 -6.25
N CYS A 57 -13.08 -3.19 -6.69
CA CYS A 57 -11.92 -3.26 -5.81
C CYS A 57 -11.22 -1.89 -5.83
N ILE A 58 -11.22 -1.22 -4.68
CA ILE A 58 -10.70 0.13 -4.54
C ILE A 58 -9.43 0.08 -3.70
N ALA A 59 -8.34 0.62 -4.27
CA ALA A 59 -7.03 0.69 -3.66
C ALA A 59 -6.64 2.15 -3.40
N GLY A 60 -6.10 2.43 -2.22
CA GLY A 60 -5.49 3.71 -1.89
C GLY A 60 -4.03 3.75 -2.32
N ARG A 61 -3.59 4.89 -2.81
CA ARG A 61 -2.22 5.13 -3.29
C ARG A 61 -1.58 6.29 -2.52
N TYR A 62 -1.40 6.09 -1.22
CA TYR A 62 -0.89 7.13 -0.31
C TYR A 62 0.63 7.19 -0.23
N ILE A 63 1.30 6.04 -0.14
CA ILE A 63 2.74 5.99 0.08
C ILE A 63 3.38 4.81 -0.67
N GLN A 64 4.51 5.09 -1.33
CA GLN A 64 5.38 4.07 -1.87
C GLN A 64 6.31 3.54 -0.78
N GLY A 65 6.32 2.22 -0.59
CA GLY A 65 7.28 1.58 0.30
C GLY A 65 8.70 1.64 -0.27
N ALA A 66 9.68 1.32 0.57
CA ALA A 66 11.08 1.23 0.17
C ALA A 66 11.72 -0.06 0.71
N ARG A 67 12.73 -0.57 -0.02
CA ARG A 67 13.56 -1.69 0.45
C ARG A 67 14.46 -1.23 1.60
N PHE A 68 14.76 -2.13 2.53
CA PHE A 68 15.93 -1.92 3.39
C PHE A 68 17.19 -1.98 2.54
N LEU A 69 18.15 -1.09 2.81
CA LEU A 69 19.50 -1.23 2.26
C LEU A 69 20.03 -2.58 2.72
N GLY A 70 20.23 -3.50 1.78
CA GLY A 70 20.96 -4.73 2.06
C GLY A 70 22.41 -4.37 2.37
N ASN A 71 23.06 -5.18 3.21
CA ASN A 71 24.52 -5.17 3.34
C ASN A 71 25.10 -5.72 2.03
N SER A 72 25.06 -4.91 0.97
CA SER A 72 25.84 -5.17 -0.23
C SER A 72 27.25 -4.72 0.09
N ASP A 73 28.17 -5.68 0.19
CA ASP A 73 29.61 -5.47 -0.01
C ASP A 73 29.84 -4.96 -1.44
N ALA A 74 29.41 -3.72 -1.67
CA ALA A 74 29.58 -2.99 -2.90
C ALA A 74 30.44 -1.80 -2.55
N ASN A 75 31.73 -2.01 -2.81
CA ASN A 75 32.79 -1.01 -2.86
C ASN A 75 32.30 0.19 -3.69
N SER A 76 31.63 1.14 -3.04
CA SER A 76 31.26 2.41 -3.63
C SER A 76 32.20 3.44 -3.04
N ASN A 77 33.26 3.73 -3.78
CA ASN A 77 33.95 5.00 -3.68
C ASN A 77 32.94 6.10 -4.03
N SER A 78 32.08 6.46 -3.07
CA SER A 78 31.39 7.73 -3.06
C SER A 78 32.37 8.72 -2.45
N THR A 79 33.26 9.22 -3.28
CA THR A 79 34.10 10.38 -2.98
C THR A 79 33.18 11.57 -2.73
N VAL A 80 32.88 11.83 -1.47
CA VAL A 80 32.43 13.15 -1.02
C VAL A 80 33.71 13.93 -0.74
N PRO A 81 34.00 15.05 -1.43
CA PRO A 81 35.09 15.91 -1.01
C PRO A 81 34.66 16.54 0.32
N ILE A 82 35.33 16.15 1.40
CA ILE A 82 35.30 16.89 2.66
C ILE A 82 36.17 18.12 2.42
N ASP A 83 35.56 19.28 2.26
CA ASP A 83 36.27 20.54 2.35
C ASP A 83 36.35 20.91 3.84
N VAL A 84 37.58 20.91 4.36
CA VAL A 84 37.91 21.37 5.70
C VAL A 84 38.43 22.79 5.56
N ASP A 85 37.62 23.79 5.92
CA ASP A 85 38.08 24.95 6.70
C ASP A 85 36.91 25.82 7.22
N GLN A 86 37.07 26.26 8.46
CA GLN A 86 36.19 27.08 9.34
C GLN A 86 35.91 28.51 8.79
N PRO A 87 35.05 29.38 9.40
CA PRO A 87 34.39 29.31 10.72
C PRO A 87 32.86 29.60 10.74
N VAL A 88 32.25 29.22 11.87
CA VAL A 88 30.89 29.54 12.35
C VAL A 88 30.30 30.87 11.86
N SER A 89 29.17 30.78 11.14
CA SER A 89 28.23 31.87 10.96
C SER A 89 26.79 31.34 10.97
N GLU A 90 25.95 31.96 11.80
CA GLU A 90 24.54 31.70 12.15
C GLU A 90 23.56 31.36 11.00
N VAL A 91 23.75 30.24 10.30
CA VAL A 91 22.81 29.73 9.29
C VAL A 91 22.62 28.20 9.41
N ASP A 92 22.61 27.65 10.62
CA ASP A 92 22.51 26.18 10.83
C ASP A 92 21.15 25.70 11.38
N ILE A 93 20.15 26.56 11.57
CA ILE A 93 18.87 26.14 12.16
C ILE A 93 17.88 25.55 11.12
N VAL A 94 18.11 25.74 9.82
CA VAL A 94 17.18 25.28 8.75
C VAL A 94 17.52 23.92 8.14
N ASN A 95 18.76 23.44 8.27
CA ASN A 95 19.18 22.15 7.70
C ASN A 95 18.81 20.94 8.56
N ASP A 96 18.73 21.10 9.88
CA ASP A 96 18.49 19.98 10.79
C ASP A 96 17.05 19.45 10.69
N MET A 97 16.07 20.35 10.52
CA MET A 97 14.65 19.97 10.40
C MET A 97 14.32 19.30 9.07
N THR A 98 14.95 19.73 7.98
CA THR A 98 14.75 19.14 6.64
C THR A 98 15.43 17.77 6.53
N MET A 99 16.63 17.61 7.09
CA MET A 99 17.33 16.32 7.18
C MET A 99 16.61 15.33 8.09
N SER A 100 16.20 15.74 9.29
CA SER A 100 15.43 14.91 10.23
C SER A 100 14.11 14.43 9.61
N THR A 101 13.40 15.32 8.91
CA THR A 101 12.15 14.98 8.20
C THR A 101 12.40 14.01 7.04
N SER A 102 13.48 14.21 6.27
CA SER A 102 13.89 13.31 5.19
C SER A 102 14.27 11.91 5.69
N ILE A 103 15.03 11.83 6.79
CA ILE A 103 15.41 10.57 7.44
C ILE A 103 14.19 9.86 8.00
N ALA A 104 13.30 10.58 8.71
CA ALA A 104 12.06 10.01 9.25
C ALA A 104 11.15 9.49 8.12
N THR A 105 11.04 10.23 7.01
CA THR A 105 10.31 9.80 5.80
C THR A 105 10.93 8.55 5.17
N THR A 106 12.27 8.48 5.15
CA THR A 106 13.01 7.31 4.66
C THR A 106 12.83 6.08 5.54
N LEU A 107 12.86 6.24 6.87
CA LEU A 107 12.60 5.14 7.79
C LEU A 107 11.14 4.67 7.72
N ARG A 108 10.20 5.61 7.61
CA ARG A 108 8.77 5.32 7.46
C ARG A 108 8.47 4.52 6.20
N THR A 109 8.98 4.95 5.04
CA THR A 109 8.79 4.24 3.75
C THR A 109 9.40 2.84 3.79
N ARG A 110 10.54 2.65 4.47
CA ARG A 110 11.14 1.32 4.67
C ARG A 110 10.31 0.41 5.57
N PHE A 111 9.79 0.93 6.67
CA PHE A 111 8.92 0.17 7.58
C PHE A 111 7.63 -0.27 6.86
N ILE A 112 6.97 0.66 6.17
CA ILE A 112 5.80 0.38 5.33
C ILE A 112 6.14 -0.64 4.24
N GLY A 113 7.28 -0.47 3.57
CA GLY A 113 7.76 -1.40 2.54
C GLY A 113 7.94 -2.83 3.06
N GLN A 114 8.38 -3.02 4.30
CA GLN A 114 8.39 -4.38 4.88
C GLN A 114 7.00 -4.95 5.07
N GLY A 115 6.03 -4.14 5.50
CA GLY A 115 4.63 -4.56 5.57
C GLY A 115 4.13 -5.02 4.20
N TYR A 116 4.32 -4.21 3.16
CA TYR A 116 3.96 -4.57 1.79
C TYR A 116 4.66 -5.83 1.30
N LYS A 117 5.94 -6.02 1.65
CA LYS A 117 6.68 -7.23 1.33
C LYS A 117 6.03 -8.48 1.96
N GLN A 118 5.47 -8.38 3.16
CA GLN A 118 4.75 -9.51 3.77
C GLN A 118 3.44 -9.83 3.03
N VAL A 119 2.80 -8.82 2.40
CA VAL A 119 1.51 -8.99 1.71
C VAL A 119 1.69 -9.44 0.26
N CYS A 120 2.56 -8.79 -0.50
CA CYS A 120 2.72 -9.02 -1.96
C CYS A 120 4.10 -9.56 -2.36
N GLY A 121 5.04 -9.70 -1.42
CA GLY A 121 6.41 -10.14 -1.72
C GLY A 121 7.37 -9.03 -2.16
N GLN A 122 6.88 -7.81 -2.41
CA GLN A 122 7.69 -6.67 -2.84
C GLN A 122 7.56 -5.47 -1.89
N ALA A 123 8.69 -4.81 -1.59
CA ALA A 123 8.71 -3.69 -0.64
C ALA A 123 8.53 -2.32 -1.30
N ASP A 124 8.97 -2.17 -2.55
CA ASP A 124 9.04 -0.92 -3.31
C ASP A 124 7.81 -0.67 -4.19
N VAL A 125 6.61 -0.90 -3.62
CA VAL A 125 5.33 -0.74 -4.30
C VAL A 125 4.48 0.35 -3.63
N TRP A 126 3.51 0.89 -4.37
CA TRP A 126 2.52 1.81 -3.83
C TRP A 126 1.44 1.08 -3.05
N GLY A 127 0.84 1.79 -2.09
CA GLY A 127 -0.32 1.32 -1.34
C GLY A 127 -0.87 2.37 -0.39
N ASP A 128 -1.83 1.96 0.41
CA ASP A 128 -2.58 2.81 1.35
C ASP A 128 -1.92 2.92 2.74
N GLY A 129 -0.69 2.44 2.87
CA GLY A 129 0.08 2.38 4.11
C GLY A 129 -0.07 1.06 4.88
N VAL A 130 -0.98 0.17 4.47
CA VAL A 130 -1.12 -1.17 5.03
C VAL A 130 -1.12 -2.21 3.92
N VAL A 131 -1.96 -2.00 2.90
CA VAL A 131 -2.15 -2.92 1.78
C VAL A 131 -1.54 -2.32 0.52
N PRO A 132 -0.63 -3.04 -0.16
CA PRO A 132 -0.10 -2.60 -1.43
C PRO A 132 -1.20 -2.64 -2.51
N GLU A 133 -1.22 -1.65 -3.39
CA GLU A 133 -2.22 -1.48 -4.44
C GLU A 133 -2.34 -2.75 -5.32
N VAL A 134 -1.19 -3.35 -5.64
CA VAL A 134 -1.12 -4.59 -6.44
C VAL A 134 -1.85 -5.77 -5.81
N SER A 135 -2.02 -5.78 -4.48
CA SER A 135 -2.78 -6.79 -3.75
C SER A 135 -4.24 -6.38 -3.53
N ALA A 136 -4.55 -5.09 -3.58
CA ALA A 136 -5.91 -4.57 -3.43
C ALA A 136 -6.74 -4.68 -4.72
N HIS A 137 -6.07 -4.85 -5.86
CA HIS A 137 -6.72 -5.14 -7.15
C HIS A 137 -6.94 -6.64 -7.36
N LEU A 138 -8.02 -6.96 -8.09
CA LEU A 138 -8.40 -8.32 -8.41
C LEU A 138 -8.76 -8.45 -9.89
N GLU A 139 -8.18 -9.44 -10.56
CA GLU A 139 -8.47 -9.71 -11.98
C GLU A 139 -9.96 -10.03 -12.18
N GLY A 140 -10.59 -9.39 -13.17
CA GLY A 140 -12.02 -9.54 -13.47
C GLY A 140 -12.94 -8.58 -12.71
N ALA A 141 -12.42 -7.82 -11.74
CA ALA A 141 -13.13 -6.74 -11.05
C ALA A 141 -12.96 -5.39 -11.77
N LEU A 142 -13.85 -4.43 -11.45
CA LEU A 142 -13.57 -3.02 -11.68
C LEU A 142 -12.56 -2.55 -10.62
N ASN A 143 -11.33 -2.29 -11.04
CA ASN A 143 -10.24 -1.85 -10.17
C ASN A 143 -10.07 -0.33 -10.24
N ILE A 144 -10.00 0.31 -9.07
CA ILE A 144 -9.94 1.77 -8.94
C ILE A 144 -8.83 2.14 -7.95
N SER A 145 -7.93 3.02 -8.37
CA SER A 145 -6.89 3.59 -7.50
C SER A 145 -7.26 5.02 -7.09
N LEU A 146 -7.17 5.33 -5.80
CA LEU A 146 -7.38 6.67 -5.25
C LEU A 146 -6.06 7.24 -4.71
N ASP A 147 -5.56 8.28 -5.38
CA ASP A 147 -4.29 8.92 -5.01
C ASP A 147 -4.38 9.63 -3.66
N GLY A 148 -3.35 9.47 -2.84
CA GLY A 148 -3.27 10.11 -1.51
C GLY A 148 -4.15 9.47 -0.43
N VAL A 149 -4.91 8.42 -0.75
CA VAL A 149 -5.84 7.79 0.21
C VAL A 149 -5.15 6.73 1.08
N TYR A 150 -5.24 6.93 2.39
CA TYR A 150 -4.72 6.07 3.45
C TYR A 150 -5.72 4.98 3.86
N HIS A 151 -5.22 3.95 4.54
CA HIS A 151 -5.98 2.74 4.83
C HIS A 151 -7.17 2.94 5.78
N SER A 152 -7.00 3.70 6.87
CA SER A 152 -7.92 3.65 8.00
C SER A 152 -8.00 4.98 8.76
N PRO A 153 -8.99 5.17 9.65
CA PRO A 153 -9.10 6.41 10.41
C PRO A 153 -7.96 6.58 11.42
N VAL A 154 -7.25 5.49 11.77
CA VAL A 154 -6.17 5.53 12.74
C VAL A 154 -4.96 6.23 12.15
N GLY A 155 -4.74 7.47 12.59
CA GLY A 155 -3.67 8.34 12.08
C GLY A 155 -4.05 9.14 10.84
N SER A 156 -5.32 9.17 10.45
CA SER A 156 -5.88 10.08 9.43
C SER A 156 -6.25 11.43 10.05
N ASP A 157 -6.32 12.48 9.21
CA ASP A 157 -6.81 13.81 9.56
C ASP A 157 -7.75 14.43 8.50
N ASP A 158 -8.31 13.60 7.61
CA ASP A 158 -9.23 13.95 6.50
C ASP A 158 -8.73 15.02 5.51
N THR A 159 -7.54 15.58 5.73
CA THR A 159 -6.99 16.72 4.97
C THR A 159 -5.63 16.38 4.37
N LEU A 160 -4.61 16.18 5.20
CA LEU A 160 -3.26 15.82 4.79
C LEU A 160 -3.10 14.32 4.57
N ARG A 161 -3.88 13.52 5.29
CA ARG A 161 -3.91 12.07 5.18
C ARG A 161 -5.34 11.57 5.20
N PRO A 162 -6.13 11.84 4.15
CA PRO A 162 -7.48 11.30 4.06
C PRO A 162 -7.44 9.77 3.95
N TRP A 163 -8.49 9.11 4.41
CA TRP A 163 -8.68 7.66 4.33
C TRP A 163 -9.98 7.34 3.60
N TYR A 164 -10.27 6.06 3.33
CA TYR A 164 -11.46 5.70 2.55
C TYR A 164 -12.78 6.25 3.10
N GLY A 165 -12.88 6.49 4.41
CA GLY A 165 -14.06 7.07 5.07
C GLY A 165 -14.05 8.60 5.21
N SER A 166 -13.00 9.30 4.78
CA SER A 166 -12.99 10.77 4.78
C SER A 166 -14.08 11.29 3.84
N PRO A 167 -14.82 12.36 4.20
CA PRO A 167 -15.97 12.82 3.40
C PRO A 167 -15.66 13.02 1.91
N ALA A 168 -14.56 13.72 1.59
CA ALA A 168 -14.12 13.95 0.21
C ALA A 168 -13.68 12.69 -0.54
N VAL A 169 -13.33 11.61 0.17
CA VAL A 169 -12.97 10.32 -0.43
C VAL A 169 -14.21 9.45 -0.62
N VAL A 170 -15.16 9.49 0.33
CA VAL A 170 -16.45 8.78 0.21
C VAL A 170 -17.18 9.20 -1.06
N GLU A 171 -17.21 10.50 -1.37
CA GLU A 171 -17.80 11.01 -2.61
C GLU A 171 -17.22 10.37 -3.88
N GLN A 172 -15.95 9.96 -3.85
CA GLN A 172 -15.26 9.35 -5.00
C GLN A 172 -15.70 7.92 -5.25
N TRP A 173 -16.21 7.18 -4.26
CA TRP A 173 -16.51 5.75 -4.44
C TRP A 173 -17.93 5.32 -4.06
N ILE A 174 -18.66 6.12 -3.27
CA ILE A 174 -19.98 5.73 -2.75
C ILE A 174 -21.00 5.45 -3.87
N HIS A 175 -20.84 6.10 -5.02
CA HIS A 175 -21.69 5.88 -6.18
C HIS A 175 -21.57 4.46 -6.75
N HIS A 176 -20.45 3.75 -6.51
CA HIS A 176 -20.33 2.33 -6.88
C HIS A 176 -21.10 1.40 -5.94
N LEU A 177 -21.41 1.84 -4.71
CA LEU A 177 -22.21 1.09 -3.74
C LEU A 177 -23.71 1.23 -4.01
N LEU A 178 -24.14 2.43 -4.44
CA LEU A 178 -25.56 2.80 -4.54
C LEU A 178 -26.17 2.57 -5.93
N ASN A 179 -25.33 2.43 -6.96
CA ASN A 179 -25.73 2.10 -8.33
C ASN A 179 -25.57 0.60 -8.56
#